data_AF-A0A257P6H1-F1
#
_entry.id   AF-A0A257P6H1-F1
#
_cell.length_a   1.000
_cell.length_b   1.000
_cell.length_c   1.000
_cell.angle_alpha   90.00
_cell.angle_beta   90.00
_cell.angle_gamma   90.00
#
_symmetry.space_group_name_H-M   'P 1'
#
loop_
_entity.id
_entity.type
_entity.pdbx_description
1 polymer ?
#
loop_
_entity_poly.entity_id
_entity_poly.type
_entity_poly.pdbx_seq_one_letter_code
_entity_poly.pdbx_strand_id
1 'polypeptide(L)'
;MKIGSGANIPPFRVMNVFAQANALQATLPPGAPRILHMVAGQPGTGLPEGAKRAVEAALRNGDPLGYTEALGRASLRARIAAHIADWYGLEVSPRRIAVTFGASGAFPLA
;
A
#
# COMPACT_ATOMS: atom_id res chain seq x y z
N MET A 1 34.06 -1.91 -1.17
CA MET A 1 32.70 -2.50 -1.25
C MET A 1 32.21 -2.37 -2.68
N LYS A 2 31.79 -3.47 -3.34
CA LYS A 2 31.26 -3.42 -4.72
C LYS A 2 29.77 -3.08 -4.65
N ILE A 3 29.35 -2.01 -5.31
CA ILE A 3 27.94 -1.59 -5.38
C ILE A 3 27.38 -2.05 -6.73
N GLY A 4 26.18 -2.64 -6.73
CA GLY A 4 25.50 -3.07 -7.96
C GLY A 4 24.99 -1.91 -8.80
N SER A 5 24.83 -2.10 -10.11
CA SER A 5 24.39 -1.05 -11.06
C SER A 5 23.02 -0.47 -10.75
N GLY A 6 22.14 -1.22 -10.06
CA GLY A 6 20.83 -0.74 -9.60
C GLY A 6 20.91 0.46 -8.65
N ALA A 7 22.05 0.72 -8.02
CA ALA A 7 22.25 1.91 -7.20
C ALA A 7 22.27 3.22 -8.01
N ASN A 8 22.45 3.15 -9.34
CA ASN A 8 22.45 4.33 -10.21
C ASN A 8 21.03 4.78 -10.60
N ILE A 9 19.99 4.04 -10.21
CA ILE A 9 18.61 4.41 -10.48
C ILE A 9 18.27 5.68 -9.67
N PRO A 10 17.72 6.73 -10.31
CA PRO A 10 17.33 7.94 -9.60
C PRO A 10 16.36 7.63 -8.44
N PRO A 11 16.47 8.33 -7.31
CA PRO A 11 15.58 8.11 -6.18
C PRO A 11 14.15 8.54 -6.52
N PHE A 12 13.19 8.03 -5.74
CA PHE A 12 11.82 8.51 -5.82
C PHE A 12 11.71 9.94 -5.25
N ARG A 13 11.88 10.94 -6.13
CA ARG A 13 12.09 12.35 -5.77
C ARG A 13 10.99 12.95 -4.89
N VAL A 14 9.75 12.49 -5.02
CA VAL A 14 8.60 12.96 -4.22
C VAL A 14 8.86 12.79 -2.72
N MET A 15 9.54 11.72 -2.31
CA MET A 15 9.85 11.49 -0.89
C MET A 15 10.81 12.52 -0.32
N ASN A 16 11.73 13.05 -1.13
CA ASN A 16 12.63 14.12 -0.71
C ASN A 16 11.87 15.43 -0.47
N VAL A 17 10.88 15.74 -1.31
CA VAL A 17 10.02 16.92 -1.13
C VAL A 17 9.24 16.83 0.18
N PHE A 18 8.70 15.65 0.50
CA PHE A 18 8.05 15.39 1.79
C PHE A 18 8.98 15.60 2.98
N ALA A 19 10.19 15.02 2.93
CA ALA A 19 11.15 15.15 4.01
C ALA A 19 11.53 16.61 4.26
N GLN A 20 11.78 17.38 3.19
CA GLN A 20 12.10 18.81 3.29
C GLN A 20 10.92 19.63 3.83
N ALA A 21 9.70 19.37 3.36
CA ALA A 21 8.50 20.03 3.85
C ALA A 21 8.29 19.75 5.35
N ASN A 22 8.44 18.50 5.79
CA ASN A 22 8.30 18.14 7.20
C ASN A 22 9.39 18.78 8.07
N ALA A 23 10.64 18.81 7.60
CA ALA A 23 11.74 19.48 8.28
C ALA A 23 11.46 20.98 8.43
N LEU A 24 11.01 21.65 7.36
CA LEU A 24 10.64 23.07 7.42
C LEU A 24 9.49 23.30 8.40
N GLN A 25 8.42 22.51 8.33
CA GLN A 25 7.26 22.61 9.23
C GLN A 25 7.67 22.51 10.71
N ALA A 26 8.66 21.67 11.03
CA ALA A 26 9.16 21.49 12.39
C ALA A 26 9.98 22.69 12.91
N THR A 27 10.51 23.54 12.02
CA THR A 27 11.22 24.77 12.41
C THR A 27 10.30 25.97 12.63
N LEU A 28 9.02 25.86 12.29
CA LEU A 28 8.08 26.97 12.39
C LEU A 28 7.69 27.26 13.86
N PRO A 29 7.63 28.55 14.27
CA PRO A 29 7.24 28.90 15.63
C PRO A 29 5.76 28.59 15.91
N PRO A 30 5.36 28.47 17.19
CA PRO A 30 3.96 28.34 17.57
C PRO A 30 3.10 29.44 16.94
N GLY A 31 1.97 29.05 16.33
CA GLY A 31 1.04 29.98 15.66
C GLY A 31 1.40 30.34 14.22
N ALA A 32 2.53 29.88 13.68
CA ALA A 32 2.87 30.06 12.27
C ALA A 32 1.89 29.30 11.34
N PRO A 33 1.62 29.83 10.13
CA PRO A 33 0.88 29.11 9.11
C PRO A 33 1.50 27.74 8.80
N ARG A 34 0.64 26.72 8.66
CA ARG A 34 1.07 25.35 8.38
C ARG A 34 1.40 25.16 6.90
N ILE A 35 2.32 24.25 6.61
CA ILE A 35 2.61 23.82 5.26
C ILE A 35 1.44 22.96 4.75
N LEU A 36 0.90 23.33 3.59
CA LEU A 36 -0.15 22.59 2.90
C LEU A 36 0.49 21.61 1.92
N HIS A 37 0.35 20.31 2.17
CA HIS A 37 0.90 19.27 1.32
C HIS A 37 -0.01 19.02 0.11
N MET A 38 0.34 19.62 -1.03
CA MET A 38 -0.33 19.36 -2.33
C MET A 38 0.41 18.33 -3.19
N VAL A 39 1.46 17.72 -2.65
CA VAL A 39 2.33 16.76 -3.35
C VAL A 39 2.01 15.30 -3.01
N ALA A 40 1.03 15.07 -2.13
CA ALA A 40 0.68 13.73 -1.68
C ALA A 40 -0.07 12.95 -2.75
N GLY A 41 0.48 11.79 -3.14
CA GLY A 41 -0.17 10.83 -4.02
C GLY A 41 -1.00 9.76 -3.28
N GLN A 42 -1.31 9.97 -2.00
CA GLN A 42 -2.10 9.03 -1.18
C GLN A 42 -3.43 9.65 -0.76
N PRO A 43 -4.47 8.83 -0.50
CA PRO A 43 -5.71 9.33 0.08
C PRO A 43 -5.49 10.02 1.43
N GLY A 44 -6.28 11.06 1.71
CA GLY A 44 -6.32 11.72 3.01
C GLY A 44 -7.15 10.96 4.07
N THR A 45 -7.92 9.95 3.65
CA THR A 45 -8.74 9.12 4.53
C THR A 45 -7.98 7.89 5.01
N GLY A 46 -8.28 7.44 6.23
CA GLY A 46 -7.75 6.19 6.76
C GLY A 46 -8.39 4.93 6.13
N LEU A 47 -8.03 3.78 6.70
CA LEU A 47 -8.55 2.48 6.29
C LEU A 47 -10.10 2.44 6.38
N PRO A 48 -10.82 1.85 5.41
CA PRO A 48 -12.26 1.69 5.50
C PRO A 48 -12.68 0.87 6.73
N GLU A 49 -13.85 1.19 7.30
CA GLU A 49 -14.29 0.63 8.58
C GLU A 49 -14.43 -0.89 8.58
N GLY A 50 -14.90 -1.48 7.47
CA GLY A 50 -14.97 -2.94 7.33
C GLY A 50 -13.59 -3.62 7.40
N ALA A 51 -12.56 -2.99 6.82
CA ALA A 51 -11.20 -3.52 6.86
C ALA A 51 -10.56 -3.36 8.25
N LYS A 52 -10.82 -2.23 8.94
CA LYS A 52 -10.40 -2.06 10.35
C LYS A 52 -10.94 -3.18 11.23
N ARG A 53 -12.25 -3.45 11.18
CA ARG A 53 -12.87 -4.52 11.97
C ARG A 53 -12.31 -5.90 11.64
N ALA A 54 -12.02 -6.18 10.37
CA ALA A 54 -11.43 -7.46 9.96
C ALA A 54 -10.01 -7.65 10.55
N VAL A 55 -9.20 -6.60 10.55
CA VAL A 55 -7.87 -6.61 11.18
C VAL A 55 -7.99 -6.81 12.69
N GLU A 56 -8.87 -6.06 13.36
CA GLU A 56 -9.10 -6.22 14.80
C GLU A 56 -9.53 -7.64 15.17
N ALA A 57 -10.44 -8.24 14.40
CA ALA A 57 -10.88 -9.61 14.60
C ALA A 57 -9.73 -10.61 14.42
N ALA A 58 -8.91 -10.43 13.38
CA ALA A 58 -7.75 -11.27 13.10
C ALA A 58 -6.65 -11.17 14.17
N LEU A 59 -6.53 -10.03 14.86
CA LEU A 59 -5.59 -9.87 15.98
C LEU A 59 -6.13 -10.45 17.29
N ARG A 60 -7.45 -10.47 17.49
CA ARG A 60 -8.08 -10.90 18.74
C ARG A 60 -8.40 -12.39 18.79
N ASN A 61 -8.56 -13.05 17.65
CA ASN A 61 -9.01 -14.44 17.57
C ASN A 61 -7.89 -15.48 17.83
N GLY A 62 -6.67 -15.04 18.15
CA GLY A 62 -5.53 -15.93 18.39
C GLY A 62 -4.95 -16.58 17.13
N ASP A 63 -5.31 -16.11 15.94
CA ASP A 63 -4.66 -16.51 14.69
C ASP A 63 -3.17 -16.13 14.76
N PRO A 64 -2.24 -17.07 14.51
CA PRO A 64 -0.81 -16.78 14.51
C PRO A 64 -0.36 -15.86 13.36
N LEU A 65 -1.23 -15.59 12.39
CA LEU A 65 -0.96 -14.77 11.20
C LEU A 65 0.31 -15.23 10.46
N GLY A 66 0.47 -16.55 10.36
CA GLY A 66 1.62 -17.19 9.72
C GLY A 66 1.62 -17.04 8.20
N TYR A 67 2.58 -17.72 7.56
CA TYR A 67 2.70 -17.72 6.11
C TYR A 67 1.42 -18.16 5.41
N THR A 68 1.11 -17.47 4.31
CA THR A 68 0.03 -17.82 3.39
C THR A 68 0.62 -18.44 2.12
N GLU A 69 -0.23 -18.91 1.20
CA GLU A 69 0.22 -19.36 -0.11
C GLU A 69 0.97 -18.25 -0.85
N ALA A 70 1.93 -18.62 -1.71
CA ALA A 70 2.82 -17.66 -2.39
C ALA A 70 2.09 -16.61 -3.24
N LEU A 71 0.92 -16.97 -3.79
CA LEU A 71 0.07 -16.05 -4.57
C LEU A 71 -1.02 -15.38 -3.73
N GLY A 72 -1.00 -15.58 -2.41
CA GLY A 72 -1.98 -15.08 -1.45
C GLY A 72 -3.12 -16.06 -1.15
N ARG A 73 -3.83 -15.75 -0.05
CA ARG A 73 -4.97 -16.53 0.48
C ARG A 73 -6.03 -16.79 -0.58
N ALA A 74 -6.47 -18.03 -0.70
CA ALA A 74 -7.49 -18.43 -1.67
C ALA A 74 -8.79 -17.62 -1.55
N SER A 75 -9.23 -17.32 -0.32
CA SER A 75 -10.45 -16.53 -0.06
C SER A 75 -10.35 -15.09 -0.58
N LEU A 76 -9.20 -14.44 -0.43
CA LEU A 76 -8.97 -13.08 -0.92
C LEU A 76 -8.96 -13.06 -2.45
N ARG A 77 -8.29 -14.02 -3.09
CA ARG A 77 -8.25 -14.15 -4.55
C ARG A 77 -9.65 -14.36 -5.14
N ALA A 78 -10.47 -15.20 -4.51
CA ALA A 78 -11.87 -15.39 -4.90
C ALA A 78 -12.69 -14.11 -4.73
N ARG A 79 -12.51 -13.36 -3.63
CA ARG A 79 -13.22 -12.10 -3.42
C ARG A 79 -12.85 -11.02 -4.44
N ILE A 80 -11.58 -10.94 -4.84
CA ILE A 80 -11.12 -10.02 -5.90
C ILE A 80 -11.75 -10.39 -7.24
N ALA A 81 -11.79 -11.68 -7.61
CA ALA A 81 -12.48 -12.13 -8.83
C ALA A 81 -13.95 -11.72 -8.84
N ALA A 82 -14.67 -11.95 -7.74
CA ALA A 82 -16.06 -11.53 -7.60
C ALA A 82 -16.21 -10.00 -7.70
N HIS A 83 -15.30 -9.23 -7.08
CA HIS A 83 -15.33 -7.77 -7.21
C HIS A 83 -15.14 -7.31 -8.66
N ILE A 84 -14.27 -7.98 -9.42
CA ILE A 84 -14.05 -7.65 -10.84
C ILE A 84 -15.34 -7.92 -11.64
N ALA A 85 -16.04 -9.02 -11.37
CA ALA A 85 -17.34 -9.31 -11.98
C ALA A 85 -18.40 -8.26 -11.57
N ASP A 86 -18.55 -7.98 -10.27
CA ASP A 86 -19.53 -7.03 -9.73
C ASP A 86 -19.34 -5.61 -10.28
N TRP A 87 -18.09 -5.17 -10.41
CA TRP A 87 -17.76 -3.77 -10.71
C TRP A 87 -17.54 -3.51 -12.20
N TYR A 88 -16.94 -4.47 -12.91
CA TYR A 88 -16.57 -4.31 -14.32
C TYR A 88 -17.35 -5.24 -15.25
N GLY A 89 -18.18 -6.16 -14.74
CA GLY A 89 -18.92 -7.13 -15.55
C GLY A 89 -18.01 -8.18 -16.22
N LEU A 90 -16.80 -8.40 -15.69
CA LEU A 90 -15.81 -9.29 -16.27
C LEU A 90 -15.55 -10.52 -15.40
N GLU A 91 -15.73 -11.69 -15.98
CA GLU A 91 -15.41 -12.97 -15.32
C GLU A 91 -13.91 -13.28 -15.40
N VAL A 92 -13.25 -13.32 -14.24
CA VAL A 92 -11.82 -13.64 -14.13
C VAL A 92 -11.63 -14.82 -13.18
N SER A 93 -10.99 -15.90 -13.65
CA SER A 93 -10.66 -17.03 -12.78
C SER A 93 -9.75 -16.59 -11.63
N PRO A 94 -10.04 -16.98 -10.36
CA PRO A 94 -9.15 -16.70 -9.22
C PRO A 94 -7.71 -17.20 -9.41
N ARG A 95 -7.52 -18.21 -10.28
CA ARG A 95 -6.20 -18.73 -10.65
C ARG A 95 -5.31 -17.69 -11.35
N ARG A 96 -5.91 -16.66 -11.95
CA ARG A 96 -5.22 -15.54 -12.63
C ARG A 96 -4.89 -14.38 -11.69
N ILE A 97 -5.21 -14.47 -10.41
CA ILE A 97 -5.02 -13.40 -9.44
C ILE A 97 -3.88 -13.78 -8.49
N ALA A 98 -2.92 -12.87 -8.32
CA ALA A 98 -1.87 -12.93 -7.32
C ALA A 98 -2.00 -11.72 -6.38
N VAL A 99 -1.90 -11.94 -5.07
CA VAL A 99 -1.91 -10.87 -4.06
C VAL A 99 -0.48 -10.48 -3.75
N THR A 100 -0.16 -9.19 -3.92
CA THR A 100 1.17 -8.64 -3.70
C THR A 100 1.15 -7.56 -2.61
N PHE A 101 2.34 -7.16 -2.15
CA PHE A 101 2.51 -6.02 -1.25
C PHE A 101 2.32 -4.69 -2.01
N GLY A 102 1.05 -4.37 -2.28
CA GLY A 102 0.66 -3.25 -3.13
C GLY A 102 1.11 -3.42 -4.59
N ALA A 103 0.82 -2.41 -5.41
CA ALA A 103 1.22 -2.40 -6.82
C ALA A 103 2.75 -2.40 -6.99
N SER A 104 3.48 -1.75 -6.08
CA SER A 104 4.96 -1.71 -6.10
C SER A 104 5.59 -3.10 -6.04
N GLY A 105 4.99 -4.04 -5.30
CA GLY A 105 5.43 -5.45 -5.28
C GLY A 105 5.04 -6.24 -6.52
N ALA A 106 4.06 -5.77 -7.30
CA ALA A 106 3.61 -6.42 -8.54
C ALA A 106 4.47 -6.04 -9.74
N PHE A 107 4.96 -4.79 -9.84
CA PHE A 107 5.70 -4.32 -11.01
C PHE A 107 6.92 -5.17 -11.38
N PRO A 108 7.75 -5.65 -10.45
CA PRO A 108 8.88 -6.52 -10.81
C PRO A 108 8.49 -7.92 -11.30
N LEU A 109 7.22 -8.33 -11.12
CA LEU A 109 6.70 -9.64 -11.51
C LEU A 109 6.01 -9.63 -12.88
N ALA A 110 5.76 -8.44 -13.45
CA ALA A 110 4.96 -8.20 -14.65
C ALA A 110 5.82 -8.06 -15.92
#